data_AF-A0AAW0FZT6-F1
#
_entry.id   AF-A0AAW0FZT6-F1
#
_cell.length_a   1.000
_cell.length_b   1.000
_cell.length_c   1.000
_cell.angle_alpha   90.00
_cell.angle_beta   90.00
_cell.angle_gamma   90.00
#
_symmetry.space_group_name_H-M   'P 1'
#
loop_
_entity.id
_entity.type
_entity.pdbx_description
1 polymer ?
#
loop_
_entity_poly.entity_id
_entity_poly.type
_entity_poly.pdbx_seq_one_letter_code
_entity_poly.pdbx_strand_id
1 'polypeptide(L)'
;MPDDCHPGERNRQPISWIWYTFSTGRNDEDENSPEAHEALRIEWARSRARASRWEEQVCKTVEAMRRVLQYTESVAEDWEKRASPSHRSDVSSQLREGLRSYALEQANAERAFCARLRTQWYGSRVRAYNFLSSIGVPKNDLTGVFDLPLLPPTSKSPQFIHLKELIAPEVH
;
A
#
# COMPACT_ATOMS: atom_id res chain seq x y z
N MET A 1 5.82 12.38 38.84
CA MET A 1 5.26 11.04 38.57
C MET A 1 5.25 10.90 37.06
N PRO A 2 6.12 10.08 36.45
CA PRO A 2 6.13 9.87 35.01
C PRO A 2 5.02 8.89 34.61
N ASP A 3 4.36 9.19 33.49
CA ASP A 3 3.43 8.30 32.80
C ASP A 3 4.18 7.11 32.17
N ASP A 4 3.97 5.92 32.73
CA ASP A 4 4.46 4.68 32.13
C ASP A 4 3.53 4.29 30.95
N CYS A 5 3.90 4.72 29.74
CA CYS A 5 3.34 4.20 28.50
C CYS A 5 3.91 2.80 28.25
N HIS A 6 3.13 1.75 28.52
CA HIS A 6 3.51 0.38 28.20
C HIS A 6 3.57 0.16 26.67
N PRO A 7 4.73 -0.11 26.07
CA PRO A 7 4.84 -0.45 24.67
C PRO A 7 4.72 -1.97 24.55
N GLY A 8 3.56 -2.50 24.14
CA GLY A 8 3.50 -3.94 23.83
C GLY A 8 2.18 -4.67 23.82
N GLU A 9 1.01 -4.02 23.73
CA GLU A 9 -0.25 -4.75 23.51
C GLU A 9 -0.38 -5.21 22.06
N ARG A 10 0.46 -6.17 21.70
CA ARG A 10 0.30 -7.02 20.52
C ARG A 10 -0.91 -7.91 20.77
N ASN A 11 -2.11 -7.46 20.36
CA ASN A 11 -3.22 -8.25 19.79
C ASN A 11 -3.24 -9.77 20.07
N ARG A 12 -3.19 -10.17 21.35
CA ARG A 12 -3.53 -11.52 21.80
C ARG A 12 -5.05 -11.61 21.79
N GLN A 13 -5.62 -11.92 20.63
CA GLN A 13 -7.02 -12.31 20.59
C GLN A 13 -7.19 -13.48 21.58
N PRO A 14 -8.10 -13.38 22.57
CA PRO A 14 -8.39 -14.51 23.42
C PRO A 14 -8.75 -15.70 22.53
N ILE A 15 -8.24 -16.87 22.85
CA ILE A 15 -8.53 -18.10 22.11
C ILE A 15 -10.07 -18.29 22.09
N SER A 16 -10.65 -18.96 21.08
CA SER A 16 -12.11 -19.09 21.03
C SER A 16 -12.66 -19.80 22.28
N TRP A 17 -13.87 -19.43 22.73
CA TRP A 17 -14.53 -19.96 23.93
C TRP A 17 -14.59 -21.51 23.97
N ILE A 18 -14.60 -22.15 22.80
CA ILE A 18 -14.56 -23.61 22.61
C ILE A 18 -13.34 -24.24 23.29
N TRP A 19 -12.20 -23.56 23.34
CA TRP A 19 -11.01 -24.08 24.04
C TRP A 19 -11.10 -23.93 25.57
N TYR A 20 -12.03 -23.11 26.07
CA TYR A 20 -12.31 -22.99 27.50
C TYR A 20 -13.26 -24.09 28.00
N THR A 21 -14.15 -24.61 27.13
CA THR A 21 -15.07 -25.70 27.51
C THR A 21 -14.38 -27.05 27.63
N PHE A 22 -13.36 -27.33 26.81
CA PHE A 22 -12.59 -28.59 26.88
C PHE A 22 -11.50 -28.60 27.95
N SER A 23 -10.94 -27.44 28.32
CA SER A 23 -9.82 -27.35 29.29
C SER A 23 -10.27 -27.34 30.75
N THR A 24 -11.56 -27.14 31.03
CA THR A 24 -12.10 -27.04 32.40
C THR A 24 -12.58 -28.41 32.92
N GLY A 25 -11.83 -29.49 32.71
CA GLY A 25 -11.90 -30.78 33.43
C GLY A 25 -13.29 -31.39 33.73
N ARG A 26 -14.34 -31.00 33.01
CA ARG A 26 -15.72 -31.39 33.25
C ARG A 26 -16.06 -32.46 32.23
N ASN A 27 -15.60 -33.67 32.55
CA ASN A 27 -15.82 -34.93 31.86
C ASN A 27 -15.15 -35.07 30.49
N ASP A 28 -14.20 -36.00 30.39
CA ASP A 28 -13.57 -36.46 29.13
C ASP A 28 -14.59 -37.06 28.13
N GLU A 29 -15.85 -37.23 28.52
CA GLU A 29 -16.97 -37.68 27.68
C GLU A 29 -17.53 -36.57 26.75
N ASP A 30 -17.23 -35.29 27.03
CA ASP A 30 -17.80 -34.13 26.30
C ASP A 30 -17.05 -33.78 25.01
N GLU A 31 -15.78 -34.20 24.84
CA GLU A 31 -14.96 -33.88 23.66
C GLU A 31 -15.45 -34.59 22.38
N ASN A 32 -16.03 -35.78 22.54
CA ASN A 32 -16.58 -36.59 21.44
C ASN A 32 -18.10 -36.41 21.29
N SER A 33 -18.69 -35.42 21.97
CA SER A 33 -20.11 -35.13 21.89
C SER A 33 -20.47 -34.58 20.50
N PRO A 34 -21.69 -34.87 19.99
CA PRO A 34 -22.16 -34.29 18.74
C PRO A 34 -22.20 -32.76 18.76
N GLU A 35 -22.40 -32.17 19.94
CA GLU A 35 -22.42 -30.71 20.15
C GLU A 35 -21.02 -30.09 20.05
N ALA A 36 -20.00 -30.75 20.63
CA ALA A 36 -18.59 -30.37 20.48
C ALA A 36 -18.14 -30.39 19.01
N HIS A 37 -18.47 -31.47 18.30
CA HIS A 37 -18.15 -31.60 16.88
C HIS A 37 -18.83 -30.53 16.02
N GLU A 38 -20.08 -30.17 16.33
CA GLU A 38 -20.80 -29.12 15.62
C GLU A 38 -20.19 -27.74 15.89
N ALA A 39 -19.85 -27.43 17.15
CA ALA A 39 -19.18 -26.19 17.50
C ALA A 39 -17.82 -26.05 16.79
N LEU A 40 -17.04 -27.14 16.71
CA LEU A 40 -15.78 -27.17 15.96
C LEU A 40 -15.98 -26.96 14.45
N ARG A 41 -16.99 -27.57 13.84
CA ARG A 41 -17.33 -27.35 12.42
C ARG A 41 -17.70 -25.91 12.15
N ILE A 42 -18.50 -25.30 13.02
CA ILE A 42 -18.89 -23.89 12.91
C ILE A 42 -17.66 -22.98 12.99
N GLU A 43 -16.79 -23.17 13.98
CA GLU A 43 -15.59 -22.35 14.12
C GLU A 43 -14.58 -22.57 12.99
N TRP A 44 -14.44 -23.81 12.50
CA TRP A 44 -13.65 -24.09 11.30
C TRP A 44 -14.24 -23.37 10.07
N ALA A 45 -15.55 -23.48 9.84
CA ALA A 45 -16.21 -22.81 8.72
C ALA A 45 -16.06 -21.29 8.80
N ARG A 46 -16.17 -20.72 10.01
CA ARG A 46 -15.97 -19.30 10.27
C ARG A 46 -14.53 -18.86 10.00
N SER A 47 -13.56 -19.63 10.50
CA SER A 47 -12.13 -19.37 10.31
C SER A 47 -11.73 -19.49 8.85
N ARG A 48 -12.23 -20.51 8.14
CA ARG A 48 -12.05 -20.68 6.70
C ARG A 48 -12.66 -19.53 5.91
N ALA A 49 -13.88 -19.12 6.21
CA ALA A 49 -14.52 -17.97 5.56
C ALA A 49 -13.75 -16.66 5.83
N ARG A 50 -13.14 -16.49 7.00
CA ARG A 50 -12.26 -15.36 7.30
C ARG A 50 -10.97 -15.41 6.48
N ALA A 51 -10.35 -16.58 6.37
CA ALA A 51 -9.15 -16.78 5.55
C ALA A 51 -9.42 -16.46 4.07
N SER A 52 -10.50 -16.99 3.49
CA SER A 52 -10.87 -16.70 2.10
C SER A 52 -11.17 -15.21 1.85
N ARG A 53 -11.85 -14.53 2.80
CA ARG A 53 -12.04 -13.07 2.70
C ARG A 53 -10.74 -12.30 2.81
N TRP A 54 -9.83 -12.74 3.69
CA TRP A 54 -8.52 -12.11 3.83
C TRP A 54 -7.71 -12.18 2.54
N GLU A 55 -7.69 -13.34 1.88
CA GLU A 55 -7.06 -13.52 0.56
C GLU A 55 -7.62 -12.53 -0.46
N GLU A 56 -8.95 -12.40 -0.54
CA GLU A 56 -9.61 -11.44 -1.42
C GLU A 56 -9.18 -9.99 -1.11
N GLN A 57 -9.09 -9.62 0.17
CA GLN A 57 -8.67 -8.28 0.59
C GLN A 57 -7.21 -7.99 0.25
N VAL A 58 -6.32 -8.98 0.35
CA VAL A 58 -4.92 -8.85 -0.08
C VAL A 58 -4.86 -8.57 -1.59
N CYS A 59 -5.58 -9.35 -2.39
CA CYS A 59 -5.67 -9.13 -3.84
C CYS A 59 -6.24 -7.75 -4.18
N LYS A 60 -7.32 -7.32 -3.53
CA LYS A 60 -7.92 -5.99 -3.69
C LYS A 60 -6.95 -4.88 -3.34
N THR A 61 -6.21 -5.02 -2.24
CA THR A 61 -5.23 -4.02 -1.80
C THR A 61 -4.11 -3.86 -2.83
N VAL A 62 -3.61 -4.96 -3.38
CA VAL A 62 -2.56 -4.92 -4.41
C VAL A 62 -3.05 -4.23 -5.67
N GLU A 63 -4.22 -4.61 -6.15
CA GLU A 63 -4.83 -4.00 -7.33
C GLU A 63 -5.14 -2.51 -7.10
N ALA A 64 -5.61 -2.15 -5.90
CA ALA A 64 -5.81 -0.75 -5.53
C ALA A 64 -4.49 0.02 -5.59
N MET A 65 -3.40 -0.51 -5.03
CA MET A 65 -2.09 0.14 -5.09
C MET A 65 -1.55 0.26 -6.51
N ARG A 66 -1.77 -0.76 -7.36
CA ARG A 66 -1.44 -0.66 -8.79
C ARG A 66 -2.18 0.51 -9.44
N ARG A 67 -3.50 0.62 -9.23
CA ARG A 67 -4.33 1.71 -9.79
C ARG A 67 -3.93 3.08 -9.27
N VAL A 68 -3.65 3.20 -7.97
CA VAL A 68 -3.21 4.47 -7.36
C VAL A 68 -1.92 4.96 -8.01
N LEU A 69 -0.93 4.08 -8.19
CA LEU A 69 0.34 4.44 -8.84
C LEU A 69 0.12 4.88 -10.29
N GLN A 70 -0.65 4.11 -11.06
CA GLN A 70 -1.00 4.45 -12.44
C GLN A 70 -1.75 5.78 -12.54
N TYR A 71 -2.67 6.03 -11.62
CA TYR A 71 -3.43 7.28 -11.55
C TYR A 71 -2.50 8.47 -11.30
N THR A 72 -1.62 8.40 -10.30
CA THR A 72 -0.69 9.50 -10.00
C THR A 72 0.25 9.82 -11.16
N GLU A 73 0.66 8.82 -11.94
CA GLU A 73 1.44 9.05 -13.17
C GLU A 73 0.61 9.75 -14.23
N SER A 74 -0.63 9.31 -14.47
CA SER A 74 -1.51 9.95 -15.44
C SER A 74 -1.82 11.41 -15.09
N VAL A 75 -1.98 11.73 -13.80
CA VAL A 75 -2.18 13.11 -13.33
C VAL A 75 -0.94 13.95 -13.60
N ALA A 76 0.27 13.41 -13.37
CA ALA A 76 1.51 14.11 -13.68
C ALA A 76 1.64 14.40 -15.19
N GLU A 77 1.32 13.43 -16.05
CA GLU A 77 1.31 13.62 -17.50
C GLU A 77 0.29 14.68 -17.95
N ASP A 78 -0.88 14.72 -17.30
CA ASP A 78 -1.89 15.73 -17.60
C ASP A 78 -1.44 17.14 -17.22
N TRP A 79 -0.68 17.29 -16.12
CA TRP A 79 -0.03 18.54 -15.79
C TRP A 79 1.04 18.94 -16.82
N GLU A 80 1.83 17.99 -17.33
CA GLU A 80 2.82 18.29 -18.39
C GLU A 80 2.17 18.72 -19.70
N LYS A 81 1.05 18.10 -20.08
CA LYS A 81 0.27 18.54 -21.24
C LYS A 81 -0.21 19.97 -21.09
N ARG A 82 -0.60 20.39 -19.87
CA ARG A 82 -1.00 21.76 -19.55
C ARG A 82 0.18 22.74 -19.57
N ALA A 83 1.41 22.26 -19.35
CA ALA A 83 2.63 23.06 -19.48
C ALA A 83 3.05 23.30 -20.94
N SER A 84 2.38 22.67 -21.91
CA SER A 84 2.67 22.90 -23.33
C SER A 84 2.46 24.37 -23.71
N PRO A 85 3.37 24.98 -24.50
CA PRO A 85 3.19 26.36 -25.00
C PRO A 85 1.91 26.57 -25.81
N SER A 86 1.37 25.51 -26.41
CA SER A 86 0.11 25.53 -27.16
C SER A 86 -1.13 25.55 -26.25
N HIS A 87 -0.98 25.27 -24.96
CA HIS A 87 -2.06 25.28 -23.99
C HIS A 87 -2.33 26.73 -23.56
N ARG A 88 -3.61 27.15 -23.59
CA ARG A 88 -4.02 28.52 -23.23
C ARG A 88 -3.28 29.62 -24.01
N SER A 89 -3.20 29.49 -25.34
CA SER A 89 -2.61 30.51 -26.21
C SER A 89 -3.39 31.84 -26.25
N ASP A 90 -4.60 31.85 -25.70
CA ASP A 90 -5.50 33.00 -25.56
C ASP A 90 -5.07 34.01 -24.48
N VAL A 91 -4.10 33.66 -23.63
CA VAL A 91 -3.64 34.50 -22.53
C VAL A 91 -2.34 35.27 -22.82
N SER A 92 -2.07 36.29 -22.01
CA SER A 92 -0.83 37.08 -22.07
C SER A 92 0.42 36.21 -21.91
N SER A 93 1.54 36.65 -22.49
CA SER A 93 2.81 35.91 -22.44
C SER A 93 3.30 35.68 -21.01
N GLN A 94 3.20 36.69 -20.15
CA GLN A 94 3.58 36.62 -18.75
C GLN A 94 2.72 35.61 -17.98
N LEU A 95 1.40 35.62 -18.19
CA LEU A 95 0.50 34.67 -17.53
C LEU A 95 0.74 33.24 -18.02
N ARG A 96 1.02 33.06 -19.31
CA ARG A 96 1.34 31.76 -19.90
C ARG A 96 2.60 31.14 -19.28
N GLU A 97 3.63 31.95 -19.09
CA GLU A 97 4.87 31.50 -18.45
C GLU A 97 4.64 31.09 -16.98
N GLY A 98 3.82 31.85 -16.25
CA GLY A 98 3.41 31.50 -14.89
C GLY A 98 2.61 30.20 -14.82
N LEU A 99 1.64 30.02 -15.72
CA LEU A 99 0.84 28.79 -15.82
C LEU A 99 1.71 27.57 -16.17
N ARG A 100 2.66 27.74 -17.09
CA ARG A 100 3.63 26.70 -17.44
C ARG A 100 4.48 26.31 -16.24
N SER A 101 5.05 27.29 -15.55
CA SER A 101 5.88 27.06 -14.36
C SER A 101 5.10 26.31 -13.28
N TYR A 102 3.87 26.74 -13.00
CA TYR A 102 2.99 26.09 -12.03
C TYR A 102 2.63 24.65 -12.45
N ALA A 103 2.27 24.43 -13.71
CA ALA A 103 1.93 23.11 -14.21
C ALA A 103 3.12 22.12 -14.11
N LEU A 104 4.34 22.58 -14.41
CA LEU A 104 5.55 21.76 -14.23
C LEU A 104 5.82 21.45 -12.76
N GLU A 105 5.60 22.41 -11.86
CA GLU A 105 5.73 22.19 -10.42
C GLU A 105 4.72 21.13 -9.92
N GLN A 106 3.46 21.20 -10.36
CA GLN A 106 2.44 20.20 -10.03
C GLN A 106 2.79 18.82 -10.58
N ALA A 107 3.25 18.72 -11.84
CA ALA A 107 3.71 17.46 -12.41
C ALA A 107 4.83 16.82 -11.58
N ASN A 108 5.79 17.62 -11.15
CA ASN A 108 6.90 17.16 -10.31
C ASN A 108 6.41 16.72 -8.91
N ALA A 109 5.48 17.45 -8.31
CA ALA A 109 4.91 17.10 -7.01
C ALA A 109 4.18 15.75 -7.06
N GLU A 110 3.39 15.50 -8.11
CA GLU A 110 2.68 14.24 -8.33
C GLU A 110 3.63 13.07 -8.55
N ARG A 111 4.71 13.25 -9.34
CA ARG A 111 5.75 12.22 -9.48
C ARG A 111 6.47 11.93 -8.18
N ALA A 112 6.79 12.95 -7.40
CA ALA A 112 7.41 12.78 -6.09
C ALA A 112 6.47 12.02 -5.13
N PHE A 113 5.17 12.30 -5.18
CA PHE A 113 4.17 11.55 -4.42
C PHE A 113 4.09 10.08 -4.85
N CYS A 114 4.02 9.81 -6.15
CA CYS A 114 4.06 8.46 -6.71
C CYS A 114 5.31 7.69 -6.26
N ALA A 115 6.50 8.33 -6.28
CA ALA A 115 7.76 7.71 -5.86
C ALA A 115 7.76 7.35 -4.36
N ARG A 116 7.18 8.22 -3.50
CA ARG A 116 7.00 7.92 -2.07
C ARG A 116 6.07 6.73 -1.85
N LEU A 117 4.93 6.70 -2.53
CA LEU A 117 3.98 5.59 -2.45
C LEU A 117 4.62 4.28 -2.91
N ARG A 118 5.38 4.28 -4.00
CA ARG A 118 6.14 3.10 -4.48
C ARG A 118 7.08 2.57 -3.41
N THR A 119 7.85 3.46 -2.79
CA THR A 119 8.82 3.09 -1.75
C THR A 119 8.13 2.48 -0.52
N GLN A 120 7.07 3.11 -0.03
CA GLN A 120 6.30 2.60 1.11
C GLN A 120 5.62 1.26 0.80
N TRP A 121 5.08 1.13 -0.40
CA TRP A 121 4.43 -0.09 -0.86
C TRP A 121 5.42 -1.25 -1.01
N TYR A 122 6.57 -0.99 -1.61
CA TYR A 122 7.67 -1.96 -1.74
C TYR A 122 8.10 -2.48 -0.36
N GLY A 123 8.34 -1.59 0.60
CA GLY A 123 8.72 -1.98 1.96
C GLY A 123 7.66 -2.88 2.64
N SER A 124 6.38 -2.61 2.41
CA SER A 124 5.28 -3.44 2.92
C SER A 124 5.22 -4.80 2.25
N ARG A 125 5.42 -4.86 0.93
CA ARG A 125 5.46 -6.12 0.16
C ARG A 125 6.64 -7.00 0.53
N VAL A 126 7.83 -6.44 0.76
CA VAL A 126 9.01 -7.20 1.22
C VAL A 126 8.76 -7.84 2.58
N ARG A 127 8.18 -7.08 3.53
CA ARG A 127 7.83 -7.63 4.85
C ARG A 127 6.82 -8.76 4.74
N ALA A 128 5.77 -8.58 3.94
CA ALA A 128 4.76 -9.61 3.69
C ALA A 128 5.40 -10.86 3.05
N TYR A 129 6.26 -10.67 2.04
CA TYR A 129 6.96 -11.77 1.37
C TYR A 129 7.85 -12.57 2.32
N ASN A 130 8.64 -11.88 3.16
CA ASN A 130 9.50 -12.52 4.14
C ASN A 130 8.68 -13.31 5.17
N PHE A 131 7.56 -12.74 5.62
CA PHE A 131 6.64 -13.41 6.52
C PHE A 131 6.05 -14.68 5.89
N LEU A 132 5.49 -14.58 4.68
CA LEU A 132 4.89 -15.72 3.97
C LEU A 132 5.92 -16.83 3.67
N SER A 133 7.14 -16.44 3.35
CA SER A 133 8.26 -17.38 3.18
C SER A 133 8.61 -18.09 4.50
N SER A 134 8.58 -17.37 5.64
CA SER A 134 8.89 -17.95 6.96
C SER A 134 7.86 -18.99 7.43
N ILE A 135 6.60 -18.87 6.99
CA ILE A 135 5.51 -19.80 7.34
C ILE A 135 5.35 -20.93 6.30
N GLY A 136 6.23 -21.02 5.30
CA GLY A 136 6.26 -22.12 4.33
C GLY A 136 5.24 -22.02 3.19
N VAL A 137 4.64 -20.85 2.94
CA VAL A 137 3.72 -20.65 1.81
C VAL A 137 4.53 -20.54 0.50
N PRO A 138 4.28 -21.38 -0.53
CA PRO A 138 5.05 -21.36 -1.76
C PRO A 138 4.80 -20.11 -2.59
N LYS A 139 5.85 -19.59 -3.22
CA LYS A 139 5.87 -18.31 -3.96
C LYS A 139 4.91 -18.25 -5.15
N ASN A 140 4.55 -19.41 -5.71
CA ASN A 140 3.80 -19.52 -6.96
C ASN A 140 2.31 -19.19 -6.79
N ASP A 141 1.76 -19.35 -5.59
CA ASP A 141 0.34 -19.10 -5.30
C ASP A 141 0.01 -17.59 -5.21
N LEU A 142 1.02 -16.73 -5.21
CA LEU A 142 0.88 -15.27 -5.03
C LEU A 142 1.37 -14.47 -6.24
N THR A 143 1.59 -15.15 -7.37
CA THR A 143 2.17 -14.59 -8.60
C THR A 143 1.47 -13.30 -9.03
N GLY A 144 0.14 -13.24 -9.09
CA GLY A 144 -0.58 -11.99 -9.40
C GLY A 144 -0.44 -10.85 -8.38
N VAL A 145 -0.14 -11.14 -7.10
CA VAL A 145 -0.07 -10.17 -6.01
C VAL A 145 1.31 -9.49 -5.96
N PHE A 146 2.36 -10.21 -6.36
CA PHE A 146 3.73 -9.72 -6.32
C PHE A 146 4.39 -9.50 -7.69
N ASP A 147 3.69 -9.74 -8.80
CA ASP A 147 4.23 -9.49 -10.15
C ASP A 147 4.18 -8.02 -10.61
N LEU A 148 3.71 -7.10 -9.76
CA LEU A 148 3.91 -5.67 -10.05
C LEU A 148 5.42 -5.40 -10.09
N PRO A 149 5.98 -4.97 -11.25
CA PRO A 149 7.40 -4.93 -11.47
C PRO A 149 8.06 -4.20 -10.31
N LEU A 150 9.01 -4.90 -9.68
CA LEU A 150 9.91 -4.32 -8.70
C LEU A 150 10.87 -3.41 -9.45
N LEU A 151 10.37 -2.35 -10.09
CA LEU A 151 11.25 -1.28 -10.49
C LEU A 151 11.80 -0.74 -9.16
N PRO A 152 13.13 -0.80 -8.93
CA PRO A 152 13.71 -0.08 -7.80
C PRO A 152 13.23 1.36 -7.90
N PRO A 153 12.92 2.04 -6.78
CA PRO A 153 12.73 3.48 -6.82
C PRO A 153 13.95 4.03 -7.56
N THR A 154 13.74 4.57 -8.76
CA THR A 154 14.83 4.94 -9.65
C THR A 154 15.80 5.77 -8.83
N SER A 155 17.06 5.34 -8.74
CA SER A 155 18.08 5.95 -7.86
C SER A 155 18.32 7.44 -8.15
N LYS A 156 17.69 7.96 -9.20
CA LYS A 156 17.49 9.37 -9.43
C LYS A 156 16.07 9.71 -9.00
N SER A 157 15.90 10.03 -7.71
CA SER A 157 15.02 11.16 -7.39
C SER A 157 15.43 12.28 -8.36
N PRO A 158 14.51 12.94 -9.09
CA PRO A 158 14.87 14.18 -9.74
C PRO A 158 15.39 15.06 -8.61
N GLN A 159 16.71 15.25 -8.58
CA GLN A 159 17.32 16.30 -7.80
C GLN A 159 16.53 17.52 -8.23
N PHE A 160 15.96 18.23 -7.26
CA PHE A 160 15.40 19.55 -7.49
C PHE A 160 16.47 20.33 -8.27
N ILE A 161 16.36 20.37 -9.60
CA ILE A 161 17.10 21.34 -10.38
C ILE A 161 16.41 22.62 -9.97
N HIS A 162 17.09 23.32 -9.08
CA HIS A 162 16.70 24.59 -8.56
C HIS A 162 16.51 25.49 -9.79
N LEU A 163 15.25 25.70 -10.22
CA LEU A 163 14.86 26.44 -11.42
C LEU A 163 15.33 27.91 -11.43
N LYS A 164 16.17 28.32 -10.48
CA LYS A 164 16.81 29.63 -10.43
C LYS A 164 18.08 29.73 -11.30
N GLU A 165 18.64 28.64 -11.80
CA GLU A 165 19.87 28.69 -12.62
C GLU A 165 19.62 28.74 -14.14
N LEU A 166 18.37 28.58 -14.62
CA LEU A 166 18.08 28.61 -16.07
C LEU A 166 17.54 29.96 -16.59
N ILE A 167 17.47 30.98 -15.75
CA ILE A 167 17.04 32.33 -16.12
C ILE A 167 18.14 33.32 -15.69
N ALA A 168 19.30 33.22 -16.32
CA ALA A 168 20.22 34.35 -16.40
C ALA A 168 19.94 35.06 -17.74
N PRO A 169 19.48 36.32 -17.75
CA PRO A 169 19.51 37.09 -18.99
C PRO A 169 20.98 37.40 -19.31
N GLU A 170 21.46 36.94 -20.48
CA GLU A 170 22.63 37.55 -21.11
C GLU A 170 22.30 39.02 -21.36
N VAL A 171 22.91 39.89 -20.56
CA VAL A 171 22.93 41.33 -20.81
C VAL A 171 24.33 41.65 -21.33
N HIS A 172 24.38 41.94 -22.62
CA HIS A 172 25.47 42.62 -23.32
C HIS A 172 25.58 44.07 -22.90
#